data_AF-A0A8H2XK61-F1
#
_entry.id   AF-A0A8H2XK61-F1
#
_cell.length_a   1.000
_cell.length_b   1.000
_cell.length_c   1.000
_cell.angle_alpha   90.00
_cell.angle_beta   90.00
_cell.angle_gamma   90.00
#
_symmetry.space_group_name_H-M   'P 1'
#
loop_
_entity.id
_entity.type
_entity.pdbx_description
1 polymer ?
#
loop_
_entity_poly.entity_id
_entity_poly.type
_entity_poly.pdbx_seq_one_letter_code
_entity_poly.pdbx_strand_id
1 'polypeptide(L)' 'DCRNVEGVVKKAFEPADGPTGIIRWVGNRADWKSPSNAYRKEFNISSIPTIIRLKEGKEDARLVDREILDSAKLKEFLQG' A
#
# COMPACT_ATOMS: atom_id res chain seq x y z
N ASP A 1 9.55 -7.73 5.23
CA ASP A 1 8.99 -6.54 4.56
C ASP A 1 7.99 -5.73 5.37
N CYS A 2 6.81 -6.23 5.78
CA CYS A 2 5.78 -5.35 6.39
C CYS A 2 6.26 -4.55 7.61
N ARG A 3 7.09 -5.13 8.49
CA ARG A 3 7.68 -4.43 9.65
C ARG A 3 8.65 -3.31 9.27
N ASN A 4 9.33 -3.43 8.13
CA ASN A 4 10.27 -2.42 7.65
C ASN A 4 9.51 -1.25 6.99
N VAL A 5 8.39 -1.56 6.33
CA VAL A 5 7.54 -0.57 5.65
C VAL A 5 6.67 0.22 6.63
N GLU A 6 6.26 -0.38 7.76
CA GLU A 6 5.36 0.26 8.72
C GLU A 6 5.85 1.64 9.20
N GLY A 7 7.14 1.77 9.52
CA GLY A 7 7.71 3.05 9.96
C GLY A 7 7.75 4.12 8.85
N VAL A 8 7.92 3.71 7.60
CA VAL A 8 7.93 4.60 6.44
C VAL A 8 6.51 5.09 6.14
N VAL A 9 5.52 4.19 6.17
CA VAL A 9 4.11 4.51 5.97
C VAL A 9 3.60 5.43 7.08
N LYS A 10 3.90 5.12 8.36
CA LYS A 10 3.50 6.00 9.46
C LYS A 10 4.02 7.43 9.28
N LYS A 11 5.32 7.59 9.00
CA LYS A 11 5.90 8.92 8.75
C LYS A 11 5.27 9.67 7.58
N ALA A 12 4.82 8.96 6.53
CA ALA A 12 4.22 9.57 5.36
C ALA A 12 2.76 10.00 5.58
N PHE A 13 2.00 9.27 6.40
CA PHE A 13 0.54 9.41 6.52
C PHE A 13 0.04 9.87 7.90
N GLU A 14 0.88 9.89 8.94
CA GLU A 14 0.53 10.43 10.27
C GLU A 14 0.56 11.97 10.40
N PRO A 15 1.37 12.74 9.65
CA PRO A 15 1.34 14.20 9.77
C PRO A 15 -0.05 14.78 9.45
N ALA A 16 -0.46 15.82 10.18
CA ALA A 16 -1.78 16.46 10.01
C ALA A 16 -2.00 17.01 8.59
N ASP A 17 -0.92 17.43 7.94
CA ASP A 17 -0.91 17.98 6.57
C ASP A 17 -0.56 16.91 5.51
N GLY A 18 -0.44 15.65 5.95
CA GLY A 18 -0.11 14.52 5.09
C GLY A 18 -1.31 14.01 4.30
N PRO A 19 -1.07 13.20 3.25
CA PRO A 19 -2.16 12.58 2.49
C PRO A 19 -2.98 11.64 3.37
N THR A 20 -4.29 11.53 3.09
CA THR A 20 -5.16 10.58 3.77
C THR A 20 -4.82 9.14 3.33
N GLY A 21 -4.41 8.30 4.28
CA GLY A 21 -4.10 6.90 4.04
C GLY A 21 -4.91 5.97 4.93
N ILE A 22 -5.22 4.78 4.42
CA ILE A 22 -5.91 3.74 5.19
C ILE A 22 -5.11 2.45 5.10
N ILE A 23 -4.67 1.93 6.25
CA ILE A 23 -4.02 0.62 6.32
C ILE A 23 -5.11 -0.46 6.36
N ARG A 24 -5.02 -1.43 5.45
CA ARG A 24 -5.87 -2.63 5.41
C ARG A 24 -5.02 -3.87 5.63
N TRP A 25 -5.41 -4.67 6.61
CA TRP A 25 -4.78 -5.95 6.88
C TRP A 25 -5.47 -7.03 6.04
N VAL A 26 -4.69 -7.75 5.22
CA VAL A 26 -5.22 -8.73 4.24
C VAL A 26 -5.53 -10.11 4.84
N GLY A 27 -5.50 -10.22 6.17
CA GLY A 27 -5.56 -11.48 6.90
C GLY A 27 -4.17 -12.07 7.19
N ASN A 28 -4.15 -13.29 7.72
CA ASN A 28 -2.91 -14.02 7.97
C ASN A 28 -2.30 -14.58 6.67
N ARG A 29 -1.17 -15.26 6.75
CA ARG A 29 -0.49 -15.84 5.57
C ARG A 29 -1.34 -16.85 4.80
N ALA A 30 -2.16 -17.64 5.48
CA ALA A 30 -3.04 -18.62 4.83
C ALA A 30 -4.20 -17.90 4.12
N ASP A 31 -4.82 -16.92 4.77
CA ASP A 31 -5.88 -16.09 4.18
C ASP A 31 -5.39 -15.36 2.94
N TRP A 32 -4.17 -14.81 3.00
CA TRP A 32 -3.55 -14.12 1.87
C TRP A 32 -3.25 -15.06 0.70
N LYS A 33 -2.82 -16.30 0.98
CA LYS A 33 -2.52 -17.28 -0.07
C LYS A 33 -3.78 -17.86 -0.71
N SER A 34 -4.94 -17.69 -0.08
CA SER A 34 -6.20 -18.17 -0.65
C SER A 34 -6.49 -17.45 -1.97
N PRO A 35 -6.82 -18.17 -3.06
CA PRO A 35 -7.29 -17.55 -4.30
C PRO A 35 -8.64 -16.85 -4.13
N SER A 36 -9.38 -17.12 -3.04
CA SER A 36 -10.63 -16.43 -2.69
C SER A 36 -10.43 -15.11 -1.95
N ASN A 37 -9.19 -14.70 -1.65
CA ASN A 37 -8.91 -13.46 -0.93
C ASN A 37 -9.46 -12.24 -1.71
N ALA A 38 -10.33 -11.45 -1.08
CA ALA A 38 -10.98 -10.31 -1.71
C ALA A 38 -9.97 -9.29 -2.26
N TYR A 39 -8.88 -9.02 -1.54
CA TYR A 39 -7.85 -8.07 -1.96
C TYR A 39 -7.10 -8.54 -3.22
N ARG A 40 -6.91 -9.86 -3.39
CA ARG A 40 -6.36 -10.42 -4.62
C ARG A 40 -7.30 -10.26 -5.81
N LYS A 41 -8.61 -10.44 -5.59
CA LYS A 41 -9.62 -10.42 -6.66
C LYS A 41 -10.04 -9.01 -7.06
N GLU A 42 -10.37 -8.18 -6.08
CA GLU A 42 -11.00 -6.88 -6.28
C GLU A 42 -9.96 -5.80 -6.62
N PHE A 43 -8.79 -5.86 -5.98
CA PHE A 43 -7.72 -4.86 -6.16
C PHE A 43 -6.54 -5.39 -6.98
N ASN A 44 -6.62 -6.64 -7.46
CA ASN A 44 -5.55 -7.31 -8.22
C ASN A 44 -4.18 -7.21 -7.51
N ILE A 45 -4.16 -7.36 -6.18
CA ILE A 45 -2.92 -7.35 -5.40
C ILE A 45 -2.25 -8.72 -5.51
N SER A 46 -1.04 -8.77 -6.06
CA SER A 46 -0.30 -10.01 -6.27
C SER A 46 0.71 -10.33 -5.16
N SER A 47 1.19 -9.29 -4.46
CA SER A 47 2.18 -9.35 -3.38
C SER A 47 1.87 -8.33 -2.28
N ILE A 48 2.44 -8.57 -1.08
CA ILE A 48 2.34 -7.66 0.06
C ILE A 48 3.74 -7.38 0.61
N PRO A 49 4.02 -6.18 1.12
CA PRO A 49 3.12 -5.00 1.18
C PRO A 49 2.89 -4.38 -0.20
N THR A 50 1.73 -3.74 -0.40
CA THR A 50 1.39 -2.97 -1.60
C THR A 50 0.66 -1.70 -1.15
N ILE A 51 0.98 -0.56 -1.76
CA ILE A 51 0.25 0.71 -1.58
C ILE A 51 -0.33 1.14 -2.92
N ILE A 52 -1.61 1.54 -2.90
CA ILE A 52 -2.38 1.96 -4.07
C ILE A 52 -2.88 3.37 -3.81
N ARG A 53 -2.76 4.25 -4.81
CA ARG A 53 -3.33 5.58 -4.78
C ARG A 53 -4.61 5.59 -5.60
N LEU A 54 -5.65 6.16 -5.01
CA LEU A 54 -6.95 6.29 -5.64
C LEU A 54 -7.20 7.78 -5.94
N LYS A 55 -7.43 8.10 -7.21
CA LYS A 55 -7.84 9.43 -7.68
C LYS A 55 -9.22 9.30 -8.31
N GLU A 56 -10.19 10.06 -7.77
CA GLU A 56 -11.59 10.00 -8.21
C GLU A 56 -12.18 8.58 -8.21
N GLY A 57 -11.80 7.78 -7.20
CA GLY A 57 -12.27 6.39 -7.04
C GLY A 57 -11.60 5.36 -7.95
N LYS A 58 -10.61 5.75 -8.76
CA LYS A 58 -9.84 4.85 -9.64
C LYS A 58 -8.39 4.79 -9.21
N GLU A 59 -7.79 3.61 -9.35
CA GLU A 59 -6.35 3.45 -9.18
C GLU A 59 -5.60 4.24 -10.24
N ASP A 60 -4.69 5.13 -9.81
CA ASP A 60 -3.84 5.93 -10.70
C ASP A 60 -2.34 5.62 -10.51
N ALA A 61 -1.95 5.07 -9.37
CA ALA A 61 -0.57 4.66 -9.08
C ALA A 61 -0.52 3.50 -8.07
N ARG A 62 0.58 2.74 -8.11
CA ARG A 62 0.87 1.60 -7.22
C ARG A 62 2.37 1.49 -6.95
N LEU A 63 2.73 1.15 -5.72
CA LEU A 63 4.08 0.67 -5.36
C LEU A 63 4.00 -0.67 -4.64
N VAL A 64 4.96 -1.55 -4.91
CA VAL A 64 4.95 -2.93 -4.43
C VAL A 64 6.23 -3.26 -3.64
N ASP A 65 6.06 -3.96 -2.52
CA ASP A 65 7.13 -4.52 -1.69
C ASP A 65 8.23 -3.50 -1.36
N ARG A 66 9.43 -3.64 -1.94
CA ARG A 66 10.57 -2.76 -1.68
C ARG A 66 10.49 -1.41 -2.36
N GLU A 67 9.63 -1.23 -3.37
CA GLU A 67 9.43 0.08 -3.99
C GLU A 67 8.89 1.11 -3.02
N ILE A 68 8.17 0.66 -1.99
CA ILE A 68 7.67 1.51 -0.90
C ILE A 68 8.82 2.03 -0.04
N LEU A 69 9.95 1.32 0.02
CA LEU A 69 11.14 1.71 0.76
C LEU A 69 12.06 2.64 -0.03
N ASP A 70 11.84 2.77 -1.33
CA ASP A 70 12.55 3.73 -2.16
C ASP A 70 11.96 5.13 -1.91
N SER A 71 12.74 5.99 -1.25
CA SER A 71 12.29 7.32 -0.87
C SER A 71 11.93 8.21 -2.07
N ALA A 72 12.57 8.01 -3.23
CA ALA A 72 12.27 8.80 -4.41
C ALA A 72 10.93 8.37 -5.01
N LYS A 73 10.74 7.05 -5.19
CA LYS A 73 9.47 6.50 -5.69
C LYS A 73 8.31 6.81 -4.75
N LEU A 74 8.51 6.68 -3.44
CA LEU A 74 7.47 7.00 -2.47
C LEU A 74 7.13 8.49 -2.51
N LYS A 75 8.11 9.38 -2.62
CA LYS A 75 7.86 10.82 -2.73
C LYS A 75 7.04 11.15 -3.98
N GLU A 76 7.42 10.62 -5.13
CA GLU A 76 6.67 10.78 -6.38
C GLU A 76 5.23 10.25 -6.25
N PHE A 77 5.08 9.07 -5.64
CA PHE A 77 3.78 8.48 -5.35
C PHE A 77 2.91 9.33 -4.40
N LEU A 78 3.50 10.08 -3.47
CA LEU A 78 2.72 10.95 -2.57
C LEU A 78 2.33 12.29 -3.21
N GLN A 79 2.99 12.69 -4.31
CA GLN A 79 2.81 14.01 -4.92
C GLN A 79 1.65 14.10 -5.93
N GLY A 80 1.05 12.97 -6.32
CA GLY A 80 -0.18 12.95 -7.14
C GLY A 80 0.07 13.17 -8.63
#